data_AF-A0A3D3GVA9-F1
#
_entry.id   AF-A0A3D3GVA9-F1
#
_cell.length_a   1.000
_cell.length_b   1.000
_cell.length_c   1.000
_cell.angle_alpha   90.00
_cell.angle_beta   90.00
_cell.angle_gamma   90.00
#
_symmetry.space_group_name_H-M   'P 1'
#
loop_
_entity.id
_entity.type
_entity.pdbx_description
1 polymer ?
#
loop_
_entity_poly.entity_id
_entity_poly.type
_entity_poly.pdbx_seq_one_letter_code
_entity_poly.pdbx_strand_id
1 'polypeptide(L)'
;MSVNFSQFDASSVIILKRLAQHFPSPTEIGFNDVFPDYGTETDKCTAHIGTIAFLRHEDLIAHDIGSVSSFILTKKGLALFDEDIFKHLTDLLNSEAYSI
;
A
#
# COMPACT_ATOMS: atom_id res chain seq x y z
N MET A 1 -12.79 -11.30 -6.60
CA MET A 1 -12.16 -10.38 -5.65
C MET A 1 -13.18 -9.99 -4.60
N SER A 2 -13.04 -10.47 -3.36
CA SER A 2 -13.88 -10.04 -2.23
C SER A 2 -13.00 -9.57 -1.08
N VAL A 3 -12.21 -8.53 -1.31
CA VAL A 3 -11.53 -7.84 -0.21
C VAL A 3 -12.51 -6.90 0.44
N ASN A 4 -12.78 -7.07 1.74
CA ASN A 4 -13.73 -6.24 2.46
C ASN A 4 -13.10 -4.90 2.85
N PHE A 5 -13.03 -3.99 1.87
CA PHE A 5 -12.60 -2.61 2.07
C PHE A 5 -13.73 -1.68 2.51
N SER A 6 -14.90 -2.21 2.90
CA SER A 6 -16.11 -1.41 3.15
C SER A 6 -15.95 -0.39 4.29
N GLN A 7 -14.91 -0.54 5.10
CA GLN A 7 -14.57 0.36 6.22
C GLN A 7 -13.46 1.36 5.87
N PHE A 8 -12.87 1.29 4.67
CA PHE A 8 -11.73 2.10 4.27
C PHE A 8 -12.15 3.13 3.22
N ASP A 9 -11.67 4.37 3.38
CA ASP A 9 -11.79 5.40 2.36
C ASP A 9 -11.12 4.99 1.04
N ALA A 10 -11.62 5.54 -0.07
CA ALA A 10 -11.11 5.26 -1.41
C ALA A 10 -9.58 5.47 -1.51
N SER A 11 -9.08 6.51 -0.84
CA SER A 11 -7.65 6.83 -0.72
C SER A 11 -6.85 5.71 -0.07
N SER A 12 -7.34 5.14 1.02
CA SER A 12 -6.71 4.02 1.73
C SER A 12 -6.59 2.80 0.85
N VAL A 13 -7.64 2.50 0.09
CA VAL A 13 -7.68 1.35 -0.83
C VAL A 13 -6.66 1.52 -1.96
N ILE A 14 -6.53 2.74 -2.51
CA ILE A 14 -5.55 3.03 -3.56
C ILE A 14 -4.13 2.82 -3.03
N ILE A 15 -3.81 3.35 -1.85
CA ILE A 15 -2.51 3.18 -1.20
C ILE A 15 -2.20 1.70 -0.97
N LEU A 16 -3.11 0.97 -0.34
CA LEU A 16 -2.92 -0.45 -0.02
C LEU A 16 -2.71 -1.28 -1.28
N LYS A 17 -3.50 -1.07 -2.34
CA LYS A 17 -3.35 -1.77 -3.62
C LYS A 17 -2.02 -1.46 -4.29
N ARG A 18 -1.56 -0.21 -4.24
CA ARG A 18 -0.29 0.18 -4.83
C ARG A 18 0.89 -0.45 -4.10
N LEU A 19 0.86 -0.46 -2.77
CA LEU A 19 1.86 -1.15 -1.97
C LEU A 19 1.85 -2.67 -2.20
N ALA A 20 0.68 -3.26 -2.42
CA ALA A 20 0.54 -4.68 -2.75
C ALA A 20 1.22 -5.06 -4.07
N GLN A 21 1.09 -4.23 -5.10
CA GLN A 21 1.68 -4.48 -6.43
C GLN A 21 3.20 -4.47 -6.44
N HIS A 22 3.82 -3.78 -5.49
CA HIS A 22 5.27 -3.61 -5.41
C HIS A 22 5.88 -4.41 -4.24
N PHE A 23 5.05 -5.12 -3.47
CA PHE A 23 5.52 -5.95 -2.38
C PHE A 23 6.43 -7.07 -2.92
N PRO A 24 7.56 -7.40 -2.25
CA PRO A 24 8.01 -6.96 -0.93
C PRO A 24 8.87 -5.68 -0.91
N SER A 25 8.93 -4.90 -1.98
CA SER A 25 9.75 -3.68 -2.03
C SER A 25 9.03 -2.47 -1.42
N PRO A 26 9.72 -1.67 -0.57
CA PRO A 26 9.20 -0.38 -0.14
C PRO A 26 8.91 0.52 -1.33
N THR A 27 7.75 1.16 -1.33
CA THR A 27 7.27 1.99 -2.44
C THR A 27 6.92 3.38 -1.95
N GLU A 28 7.39 4.38 -2.69
CA GLU A 28 7.03 5.76 -2.43
C GLU A 28 5.55 5.99 -2.75
N ILE A 29 4.84 6.58 -1.80
CA ILE A 29 3.43 6.95 -1.95
C ILE A 29 3.35 8.47 -1.89
N GLY A 30 3.28 9.10 -3.06
CA GLY A 30 3.07 10.53 -3.18
C GLY A 30 1.59 10.91 -3.18
N PHE A 31 1.33 12.21 -2.99
CA PHE A 31 -0.03 12.76 -3.08
C PHE A 31 -0.68 12.48 -4.45
N ASN A 32 0.07 12.69 -5.53
CA ASN A 32 -0.39 12.48 -6.90
C ASN A 32 -0.73 11.02 -7.21
N ASP A 33 -0.19 10.06 -6.43
CA ASP A 33 -0.47 8.64 -6.59
C ASP A 33 -1.85 8.25 -6.06
N VAL A 34 -2.39 9.06 -5.17
CA VAL A 34 -3.71 8.87 -4.53
C VAL A 34 -4.75 9.80 -5.14
N PHE A 35 -4.32 10.99 -5.57
CA PHE A 35 -5.17 12.03 -6.14
C PHE A 35 -4.60 12.56 -7.48
N PRO A 36 -4.68 11.78 -8.58
CA PRO A 36 -4.10 12.19 -9.86
C PRO A 36 -4.85 13.36 -10.52
N ASP A 37 -6.16 13.47 -10.29
CA ASP A 37 -7.03 14.46 -10.94
C ASP A 37 -7.23 15.75 -10.13
N TYR A 38 -6.68 15.79 -8.91
CA TYR A 38 -6.80 16.93 -8.03
C TYR A 38 -5.41 17.56 -7.90
N GLY A 39 -5.30 18.87 -8.21
CA GLY A 39 -4.05 19.60 -8.04
C GLY A 39 -3.61 19.71 -6.57
N THR A 40 -2.81 20.71 -6.23
CA THR A 40 -2.40 21.03 -4.85
C THR A 40 -3.55 21.62 -4.00
N GLU A 41 -4.72 20.98 -4.01
CA GLU A 41 -5.83 21.29 -3.12
C GLU A 41 -5.44 20.90 -1.69
N THR A 42 -5.31 21.92 -0.84
CA THR A 42 -4.77 21.78 0.52
C THR A 42 -5.59 20.81 1.38
N ASP A 43 -6.90 20.79 1.21
CA ASP A 43 -7.82 19.92 1.95
C ASP A 43 -7.58 18.43 1.64
N LYS A 44 -7.24 18.12 0.39
CA LYS A 44 -6.93 16.73 -0.02
C LYS A 44 -5.54 16.31 0.43
N CYS A 45 -4.57 17.23 0.46
CA CYS A 45 -3.27 16.97 1.06
C CYS A 45 -3.41 16.60 2.55
N THR A 46 -4.25 17.31 3.30
CA THR A 46 -4.53 16.97 4.70
C THR A 46 -5.20 15.60 4.83
N ALA A 47 -6.17 15.28 3.96
CA ALA A 47 -6.81 13.97 3.92
C ALA A 47 -5.81 12.85 3.58
N HIS A 48 -4.87 13.09 2.66
CA HIS A 48 -3.81 12.15 2.28
C HIS A 48 -2.88 11.84 3.46
N ILE A 49 -2.38 12.88 4.14
CA ILE A 49 -1.53 12.72 5.33
C ILE A 49 -2.29 12.00 6.45
N GLY A 50 -3.57 12.35 6.67
CA GLY A 50 -4.42 11.69 7.65
C GLY A 50 -4.64 10.20 7.33
N THR A 51 -4.81 9.87 6.05
CA THR A 51 -4.96 8.48 5.59
C THR A 51 -3.70 7.67 5.87
N ILE A 52 -2.52 8.19 5.53
CA ILE A 52 -1.24 7.52 5.81
C ILE A 52 -1.05 7.34 7.31
N ALA A 53 -1.33 8.37 8.11
CA ALA A 53 -1.23 8.31 9.56
C ALA A 53 -2.15 7.23 10.16
N PHE A 54 -3.39 7.13 9.67
CA PHE A 54 -4.35 6.10 10.08
C PHE A 54 -3.86 4.69 9.72
N LEU A 55 -3.46 4.45 8.47
CA LEU A 55 -2.95 3.15 8.02
C LEU A 55 -1.71 2.70 8.81
N ARG A 56 -0.86 3.66 9.19
CA ARG A 56 0.32 3.40 10.03
C ARG A 56 -0.07 3.13 11.48
N HIS A 57 -1.05 3.84 12.02
CA HIS A 57 -1.56 3.62 13.37
C HIS A 57 -2.20 2.23 13.54
N GLU A 58 -2.96 1.80 12.54
CA GLU A 58 -3.62 0.49 12.51
C GLU A 58 -2.66 -0.69 12.23
N ASP A 59 -1.36 -0.39 12.06
CA ASP A 59 -0.31 -1.35 11.76
C ASP A 59 -0.56 -2.07 10.43
N LEU A 60 -1.11 -1.38 9.42
CA LEU A 60 -1.34 -1.91 8.08
C LEU A 60 -0.18 -1.61 7.12
N ILE A 61 0.49 -0.48 7.34
CA ILE A 61 1.67 -0.07 6.58
C ILE A 61 2.81 0.30 7.55
N ALA A 62 4.03 -0.01 7.16
CA ALA A 62 5.25 0.40 7.84
C ALA A 62 6.03 1.38 6.97
N HIS A 63 6.77 2.25 7.63
CA HIS A 63 7.63 3.24 7.00
C HIS A 63 9.04 2.67 6.86
N ASP A 64 9.67 2.88 5.70
CA ASP A 64 11.05 2.44 5.49
C ASP A 64 12.03 3.38 6.20
N ILE A 65 12.99 2.82 6.95
CA ILE A 65 13.89 3.57 7.83
C ILE A 65 14.82 4.51 7.03
N GLY A 66 14.98 4.27 5.72
CA GLY A 66 15.83 5.05 4.81
C GLY A 66 15.13 6.14 3.99
N SER A 67 13.80 6.26 4.02
CA SER A 67 13.06 7.19 3.16
C SER A 67 11.97 7.89 3.96
N VAL A 68 11.64 9.15 3.65
CA VAL A 68 10.57 9.90 4.34
C VAL A 68 9.18 9.59 3.75
N SER A 69 9.12 9.06 2.53
CA SER A 69 7.89 8.87 1.75
C SER A 69 7.67 7.44 1.28
N SER A 70 8.57 6.49 1.59
CA SER A 70 8.43 5.08 1.21
C SER A 70 7.77 4.25 2.29
N PHE A 71 6.79 3.45 1.89
CA PHE A 71 6.02 2.57 2.77
C PHE A 71 6.01 1.14 2.24
N ILE A 72 5.77 0.18 3.13
CA ILE A 72 5.62 -1.24 2.82
C ILE A 72 4.43 -1.80 3.59
N LEU A 73 3.74 -2.81 3.03
CA LEU A 73 2.68 -3.51 3.76
C LEU A 73 3.27 -4.29 4.93
N THR A 74 2.62 -4.21 6.09
CA THR A 74 2.90 -5.10 7.21
C THR A 74 2.22 -6.45 7.01
N LYS A 75 2.48 -7.42 7.88
CA LYS A 75 1.73 -8.69 7.92
C LYS A 75 0.22 -8.49 8.04
N LYS A 76 -0.20 -7.46 8.77
CA LYS A 76 -1.61 -7.11 8.99
C LYS A 76 -2.23 -6.47 7.74
N GLY A 77 -1.49 -5.58 7.07
CA GLY A 77 -1.89 -5.01 5.78
C GLY A 77 -1.99 -6.07 4.69
N LEU A 78 -1.03 -7.00 4.64
CA LEU A 78 -1.06 -8.15 3.73
C LEU A 78 -2.27 -9.05 3.99
N ALA A 79 -2.64 -9.28 5.25
CA ALA A 79 -3.80 -10.10 5.60
C ALA A 79 -5.15 -9.50 5.17
N LEU A 80 -5.21 -8.21 4.81
CA LEU A 80 -6.39 -7.64 4.15
C LEU A 80 -6.54 -8.17 2.73
N PHE A 81 -5.46 -8.63 2.10
CA PHE A 81 -5.49 -9.22 0.78
C PHE A 81 -5.53 -10.74 0.94
N ASP A 82 -6.56 -11.33 0.33
CA ASP A 82 -6.87 -12.75 0.50
C ASP A 82 -5.88 -13.62 -0.32
N GLU A 83 -6.29 -14.20 -1.45
CA GLU A 83 -5.43 -15.15 -2.19
C GLU A 83 -4.41 -14.49 -3.15
N ASP A 84 -4.70 -13.31 -3.69
CA ASP A 84 -3.91 -12.73 -4.79
C ASP A 84 -2.49 -12.32 -4.39
N ILE A 85 -2.30 -11.77 -3.18
CA ILE A 85 -0.97 -11.40 -2.69
C ILE A 85 -0.14 -12.65 -2.37
N PHE A 86 -0.72 -13.67 -1.75
CA PHE A 86 0.00 -14.91 -1.48
C PHE A 86 0.39 -15.61 -2.77
N LYS A 87 -0.49 -15.60 -3.79
CA LYS A 87 -0.17 -16.08 -5.13
C LYS A 87 0.97 -15.26 -5.76
N HIS A 88 0.88 -13.94 -5.73
CA HIS A 88 1.92 -13.05 -6.25
C HIS A 88 3.27 -13.28 -5.56
N LEU A 89 3.29 -13.43 -4.24
CA LEU A 89 4.49 -13.78 -3.46
C LEU A 89 5.04 -15.16 -3.80
N THR A 90 4.16 -16.14 -3.98
CA THR A 90 4.53 -17.49 -4.38
C THR A 90 5.14 -17.50 -5.79
N ASP A 91 4.56 -16.74 -6.71
CA ASP A 91 5.09 -16.58 -8.07
C ASP A 91 6.46 -15.89 -8.06
N LEU A 92 6.66 -14.85 -7.25
CA LEU A 92 7.97 -14.20 -7.08
C LEU A 92 9.03 -15.18 -6.56
N LEU A 93 8.73 -15.91 -5.48
CA LEU A 93 9.64 -16.90 -4.89
C LEU A 93 9.98 -18.03 -5.87
N ASN A 94 9.00 -18.51 -6.65
CA ASN A 94 9.22 -19.55 -7.64
C ASN A 94 9.95 -19.04 -8.89
N SER A 95 9.77 -17.77 -9.26
CA SER A 95 10.47 -17.15 -10.38
C SER A 95 11.95 -16.91 -10.07
N GLU A 96 12.31 -16.57 -8.83
CA GLU A 96 13.70 -16.52 -8.40
C GLU A 96 14.33 -17.92 -8.32
N ALA A 97 13.57 -18.93 -7.90
CA ALA A 97 14.02 -20.32 -7.86
C ALA A 97 14.31 -20.93 -9.26
N TYR A 98 13.73 -20.37 -10.32
CA TYR A 98 13.97 -20.80 -11.72
C TYR A 98 15.14 -20.09 -12.41
N SER A 99 15.84 -19.19 -11.71
CA SER A 99 16.96 -18.41 -12.26
C SER A 99 18.34 -19.00 -11.95
N ILE A 100 18.44 -20.32 -11.70
CA ILE A 100 19.70 -21.04 -11.43
C ILE A 100 19.92 -22.15 -12.48
#